data_AF-A0A924BIS4-F1
#
_entry.id   AF-A0A924BIS4-F1
#
_cell.length_a   1.000
_cell.length_b   1.000
_cell.length_c   1.000
_cell.angle_alpha   90.00
_cell.angle_beta   90.00
_cell.angle_gamma   90.00
#
_symmetry.space_group_name_H-M   'P 1'
#
loop_
_entity.id
_entity.type
_entity.pdbx_description
1 polymer ?
#
loop_
_entity_poly.entity_id
_entity_poly.type
_entity_poly.pdbx_seq_one_letter_code
_entity_poly.pdbx_strand_id
1 'polypeptide(L)'
;MLNSDDLARDAVIDLVLFEARMSPDGRLLQYARSRLRTFWLRQGFTMFGAAVVGVLADMQLGLGLALLALFGEVFDLMLLRRIVWRLEADRCDGRNRLMVLLGAVVQSSTIGACVAITWHMIPIQETRFFAAIFLASAGINAGLARSMCRPAANLRLTVYLATGFTLMAMDLRHADLARSRDYGFFAAGFVLLIYVALHLIRMTERNYQHR
;
A
#
# COMPACT_ATOMS: atom_id res chain seq x y z
N MET A 1 -37.80 -22.65 24.56
CA MET A 1 -38.21 -22.50 23.15
C MET A 1 -38.09 -21.03 22.82
N LEU A 2 -37.12 -20.65 21.98
CA LEU A 2 -37.02 -19.28 21.47
C LEU A 2 -38.27 -19.03 20.60
N ASN A 3 -38.94 -17.90 20.82
CA ASN A 3 -40.14 -17.53 20.10
C ASN A 3 -39.78 -17.27 18.62
N SER A 4 -40.58 -17.76 17.67
CA SER A 4 -40.30 -17.60 16.24
C SER A 4 -40.22 -16.14 15.82
N ASP A 5 -40.95 -15.26 16.52
CA ASP A 5 -40.95 -13.82 16.29
C ASP A 5 -39.65 -13.14 16.72
N ASP A 6 -38.98 -13.63 17.77
CA ASP A 6 -37.68 -13.12 18.21
C ASP A 6 -36.59 -13.48 17.20
N LEU A 7 -36.60 -14.72 16.69
CA LEU A 7 -35.67 -15.17 15.64
C LEU A 7 -35.83 -14.38 14.34
N ALA A 8 -37.07 -14.07 13.94
CA ALA A 8 -37.34 -13.27 12.75
C ALA A 8 -36.86 -11.83 12.92
N ARG A 9 -37.06 -11.24 14.11
CA ARG A 9 -36.60 -9.88 14.43
C ARG A 9 -35.08 -9.77 14.44
N ASP A 10 -34.39 -10.72 15.05
CA ASP A 10 -32.93 -10.77 15.10
C ASP A 10 -32.34 -10.92 13.69
N ALA A 11 -32.93 -11.78 12.84
CA ALA A 11 -32.52 -11.95 11.46
C ALA A 11 -32.66 -10.65 10.63
N VAL A 12 -33.74 -9.89 10.83
CA VAL A 12 -33.95 -8.59 10.14
C VAL A 12 -32.93 -7.56 10.61
N ILE A 13 -32.66 -7.48 11.92
CA ILE A 13 -31.64 -6.57 12.47
C ILE A 13 -30.26 -6.91 11.91
N ASP A 14 -29.91 -8.19 11.87
CA ASP A 14 -28.63 -8.66 11.32
C ASP A 14 -28.49 -8.34 9.83
N LEU A 15 -29.57 -8.46 9.06
CA LEU A 15 -29.59 -8.11 7.64
C LEU A 15 -29.37 -6.59 7.44
N VAL A 16 -30.06 -5.75 8.20
CA VAL A 16 -29.91 -4.29 8.12
C VAL A 16 -28.49 -3.86 8.51
N LEU A 17 -27.92 -4.46 9.57
CA LEU A 17 -26.54 -4.21 9.97
C LEU A 17 -25.53 -4.71 8.93
N PHE A 18 -25.82 -5.84 8.27
CA PHE A 18 -25.00 -6.36 7.18
C PHE A 18 -25.03 -5.43 5.97
N GLU A 19 -26.20 -4.98 5.53
CA GLU A 19 -26.37 -4.02 4.43
C GLU A 19 -25.65 -2.70 4.72
N ALA A 20 -25.78 -2.17 5.94
CA ALA A 20 -25.09 -0.95 6.36
C ALA A 20 -23.56 -1.10 6.27
N ARG A 21 -23.02 -2.26 6.68
CA ARG A 21 -21.57 -2.56 6.57
C ARG A 21 -21.11 -2.75 5.13
N MET A 22 -21.94 -3.37 4.29
CA MET A 22 -21.64 -3.64 2.88
C MET A 22 -21.90 -2.44 1.97
N SER A 23 -22.53 -1.39 2.48
CA SER A 23 -22.66 -0.11 1.80
C SER A 23 -21.28 0.45 1.40
N PRO A 24 -21.19 1.28 0.34
CA PRO A 24 -19.93 1.87 -0.08
C PRO A 24 -19.23 2.67 1.03
N ASP A 25 -20.01 3.34 1.88
CA ASP A 25 -19.49 4.16 2.97
C ASP A 25 -19.10 3.32 4.19
N GLY A 26 -19.83 2.23 4.47
CA GLY A 26 -19.44 1.22 5.45
C GLY A 26 -18.08 0.59 5.13
N ARG A 27 -17.84 0.24 3.86
CA ARG A 27 -16.52 -0.25 3.39
C ARG A 27 -15.42 0.82 3.48
N LEU A 28 -15.75 2.08 3.18
CA LEU A 28 -14.79 3.20 3.27
C LEU A 28 -14.38 3.45 4.73
N LEU A 29 -15.34 3.40 5.65
CA LEU A 29 -15.11 3.53 7.09
C LEU A 29 -14.26 2.36 7.61
N GLN A 30 -14.56 1.13 7.20
CA GLN A 30 -13.77 -0.05 7.54
C GLN A 30 -12.33 0.07 7.02
N TYR A 31 -12.16 0.53 5.77
CA TYR A 31 -10.85 0.82 5.18
C TYR A 31 -10.08 1.85 6.02
N ALA A 32 -10.69 2.98 6.36
CA ALA A 32 -10.04 4.04 7.12
C ALA A 32 -9.63 3.58 8.52
N ARG A 33 -10.52 2.90 9.26
CA ARG A 33 -10.23 2.32 10.58
C ARG A 33 -9.13 1.27 10.52
N SER A 34 -9.17 0.38 9.53
CA SER A 34 -8.14 -0.64 9.33
C SER A 34 -6.76 -0.02 9.09
N ARG A 35 -6.69 1.01 8.24
CA ARG A 35 -5.45 1.74 7.94
C ARG A 35 -4.91 2.47 9.18
N LEU A 36 -5.77 3.06 10.00
CA LEU A 36 -5.38 3.70 11.26
C LEU A 36 -4.82 2.66 12.25
N ARG A 37 -5.50 1.52 12.41
CA ARG A 37 -5.08 0.45 13.35
C ARG A 37 -3.75 -0.17 12.97
N THR A 38 -3.48 -0.34 11.68
CA THR A 38 -2.27 -0.99 11.16
C THR A 38 -1.11 -0.03 10.92
N PHE A 39 -1.21 1.24 11.35
CA PHE A 39 -0.17 2.25 11.15
C PHE A 39 1.20 1.81 11.66
N TRP A 40 1.29 1.37 12.91
CA TRP A 40 2.56 0.98 13.53
C TRP A 40 3.24 -0.20 12.83
N LEU A 41 2.46 -1.16 12.35
CA LEU A 41 2.99 -2.29 11.59
C LEU A 41 3.64 -1.82 10.28
N ARG A 42 3.05 -0.82 9.61
CA ARG A 42 3.61 -0.24 8.39
C ARG A 42 4.87 0.57 8.66
N GLN A 43 4.88 1.32 9.76
CA GLN A 43 6.07 2.08 10.16
C GLN A 43 7.25 1.18 10.49
N GLY A 44 7.02 0.02 11.11
CA GLY A 44 8.10 -0.95 11.35
C GLY A 44 8.86 -1.31 10.08
N PHE A 45 8.15 -1.57 8.99
CA PHE A 45 8.77 -1.90 7.70
C PHE A 45 9.54 -0.71 7.09
N THR A 46 8.94 0.48 7.10
CA THR A 46 9.57 1.71 6.59
C THR A 46 10.82 2.09 7.38
N MET A 47 10.74 2.04 8.71
CA MET A 47 11.84 2.36 9.61
C MET A 47 12.97 1.34 9.46
N PHE A 48 12.65 0.06 9.30
CA PHE A 48 13.64 -0.96 8.98
C PHE A 48 14.37 -0.63 7.67
N GLY A 49 13.61 -0.29 6.62
CA GLY A 49 14.21 0.06 5.33
C GLY A 49 15.14 1.29 5.41
N ALA A 50 14.69 2.34 6.10
CA ALA A 50 15.47 3.54 6.33
C ALA A 50 16.72 3.28 7.20
N ALA A 51 16.62 2.43 8.21
CA ALA A 51 17.75 2.05 9.06
C ALA A 51 18.80 1.27 8.28
N VAL A 52 18.39 0.35 7.41
CA VAL A 52 19.32 -0.37 6.52
C VAL A 52 20.10 0.61 5.64
N VAL A 53 19.43 1.59 5.03
CA VAL A 53 20.11 2.65 4.25
C VAL A 53 21.03 3.49 5.14
N GLY A 54 20.57 3.87 6.33
CA GLY A 54 21.33 4.69 7.28
C GLY A 54 22.63 4.02 7.76
N VAL A 55 22.60 2.71 7.98
CA VAL A 55 23.75 1.94 8.46
C VAL A 55 24.69 1.54 7.33
N LEU A 56 24.14 1.13 6.17
CA LEU A 56 24.95 0.54 5.09
C LEU A 56 25.43 1.56 4.05
N ALA A 57 24.80 2.73 3.94
CA ALA A 57 25.17 3.74 2.96
C ALA A 57 25.50 5.08 3.62
N ASP A 58 24.49 5.77 4.17
CA ASP A 58 24.68 7.07 4.80
C ASP A 58 23.52 7.39 5.75
N MET A 59 23.86 7.80 6.97
CA MET A 59 22.89 8.08 8.02
C MET A 59 21.96 9.26 7.68
N GLN A 60 22.47 10.29 7.01
CA GLN A 60 21.66 11.46 6.62
C GLN A 60 20.65 11.07 5.53
N LEU A 61 21.05 10.24 4.56
CA LEU A 61 20.15 9.67 3.57
C LEU A 61 19.08 8.81 4.23
N GLY A 62 19.46 7.90 5.13
CA GLY A 62 18.50 7.06 5.88
C GLY A 62 17.46 7.89 6.64
N LEU A 63 17.90 8.92 7.36
CA LEU A 63 17.01 9.84 8.07
C LEU A 63 16.10 10.62 7.11
N GLY A 64 16.64 11.12 6.00
CA GLY A 64 15.87 11.82 4.97
C GLY A 64 14.76 10.96 4.37
N LEU A 65 15.05 9.68 4.09
CA LEU A 65 14.07 8.70 3.61
C LEU A 65 12.98 8.42 4.66
N ALA A 66 13.37 8.27 5.94
CA ALA A 66 12.41 8.09 7.02
C ALA A 66 11.45 9.28 7.13
N LEU A 67 11.98 10.51 7.10
CA LEU A 67 11.18 11.74 7.17
C LEU A 67 10.24 11.89 5.97
N LEU A 68 10.73 11.60 4.75
CA LEU A 68 9.92 11.66 3.54
C LEU A 68 8.78 10.65 3.56
N ALA A 69 9.05 9.41 3.99
CA ALA A 69 8.02 8.38 4.12
C ALA A 69 7.01 8.71 5.24
N LEU A 70 7.48 9.23 6.38
CA LEU A 70 6.62 9.68 7.48
C LEU A 70 5.70 10.83 7.05
N PHE A 71 6.21 11.78 6.26
CA PHE A 71 5.40 12.87 5.72
C PHE A 71 4.19 12.36 4.93
N GLY A 72 4.41 11.45 3.98
CA GLY A 72 3.33 10.88 3.18
C GLY A 72 2.33 10.06 4.01
N GLU A 73 2.83 9.34 5.02
CA GLU A 73 1.95 8.58 5.90
C GLU A 73 1.12 9.48 6.83
N VAL A 74 1.72 10.51 7.44
CA VAL A 74 1.01 11.49 8.27
C VAL A 74 -0.09 12.17 7.45
N PHE A 75 0.21 12.54 6.21
CA PHE A 75 -0.77 13.12 5.29
C PHE A 75 -1.96 12.18 5.03
N ASP A 76 -1.72 10.91 4.70
CA ASP A 76 -2.79 9.90 4.51
C ASP A 76 -3.60 9.71 5.79
N LEU A 77 -2.94 9.61 6.96
CA LEU A 77 -3.62 9.44 8.24
C LEU A 77 -4.51 10.63 8.61
N MET A 78 -4.06 11.86 8.37
CA MET A 78 -4.86 13.06 8.64
C MET A 78 -6.15 13.06 7.82
N LEU A 79 -6.06 12.69 6.54
CA LEU A 79 -7.23 12.56 5.67
C LEU A 79 -8.15 11.42 6.14
N LEU A 80 -7.60 10.25 6.50
CA LEU A 80 -8.39 9.13 6.97
C LEU A 80 -9.07 9.40 8.31
N ARG A 81 -8.41 10.05 9.27
CA ARG A 81 -9.03 10.49 10.53
C ARG A 81 -10.21 11.42 10.29
N ARG A 82 -10.05 12.37 9.36
CA ARG A 82 -11.13 13.29 8.98
C ARG A 82 -12.30 12.54 8.34
N ILE A 83 -12.04 11.52 7.53
CA ILE A 83 -13.10 10.70 6.92
C ILE A 83 -13.86 9.88 7.96
N VAL A 84 -13.16 9.25 8.91
CA VAL A 84 -13.80 8.53 10.02
C VAL A 84 -14.76 9.44 10.77
N TRP A 85 -14.29 10.63 11.17
CA TRP A 85 -15.12 11.61 11.87
C TRP A 85 -16.35 12.05 11.06
N ARG A 86 -16.20 12.26 9.74
CA ARG A 86 -17.31 12.67 8.87
C ARG A 86 -18.34 11.56 8.68
N LEU A 87 -17.90 10.32 8.47
CA LEU A 87 -18.79 9.18 8.27
C LEU A 87 -19.51 8.78 9.56
N GLU A 88 -18.87 8.93 10.73
CA GLU A 88 -19.51 8.73 12.03
C GLU A 88 -20.56 9.81 12.34
N ALA A 89 -20.40 11.01 11.79
CA ALA A 89 -21.39 12.09 11.83
C ALA A 89 -22.45 12.00 10.70
N ASP A 90 -22.56 10.85 10.03
CA ASP A 90 -23.48 10.55 8.94
C ASP A 90 -23.38 11.52 7.73
N ARG A 91 -22.18 12.08 7.53
CA ARG A 91 -21.88 12.98 6.39
C ARG A 91 -21.31 12.19 5.24
N CYS A 92 -22.21 11.58 4.46
CA CYS A 92 -21.88 10.85 3.25
C CYS A 92 -21.81 11.80 2.05
N ASP A 93 -20.58 12.15 1.62
CA ASP A 93 -20.36 12.93 0.41
C ASP A 93 -19.23 12.37 -0.47
N GLY A 94 -19.26 12.75 -1.76
CA GLY A 94 -18.23 12.35 -2.72
C GLY A 94 -16.81 12.86 -2.35
N ARG A 95 -16.70 13.86 -1.46
CA ARG A 95 -15.41 14.40 -1.02
C ARG A 95 -14.64 13.39 -0.18
N ASN A 96 -15.32 12.55 0.60
CA ASN A 96 -14.67 11.49 1.38
C ASN A 96 -13.89 10.52 0.48
N ARG A 97 -14.45 10.18 -0.69
CA ARG A 97 -13.76 9.33 -1.68
C ARG A 97 -12.55 10.04 -2.26
N LEU A 98 -12.70 11.29 -2.68
CA LEU A 98 -11.58 12.08 -3.21
C LEU A 98 -10.42 12.17 -2.20
N MET A 99 -10.73 12.40 -0.92
CA MET A 99 -9.72 12.44 0.14
C MET A 99 -8.97 11.11 0.30
N VAL A 100 -9.66 9.96 0.21
CA VAL A 100 -8.97 8.65 0.20
C VAL A 100 -8.04 8.52 -1.00
N LEU A 101 -8.48 8.93 -2.19
CA LEU A 101 -7.65 8.83 -3.40
C LEU A 101 -6.43 9.75 -3.31
N LEU A 102 -6.60 10.97 -2.81
CA LEU A 102 -5.50 11.92 -2.60
C LEU A 102 -4.49 11.38 -1.59
N GLY A 103 -4.95 10.88 -0.44
CA GLY A 103 -4.07 10.26 0.56
C GLY A 103 -3.32 9.06 -0.02
N ALA A 104 -4.01 8.23 -0.81
CA ALA A 104 -3.40 7.10 -1.49
C ALA A 104 -2.27 7.50 -2.45
N VAL A 105 -2.52 8.48 -3.32
CA VAL A 105 -1.52 8.94 -4.29
C VAL A 105 -0.33 9.55 -3.58
N VAL A 106 -0.54 10.52 -2.68
CA VAL A 106 0.56 11.20 -1.96
C VAL A 106 1.42 10.20 -1.21
N GLN A 107 0.81 9.30 -0.44
CA GLN A 107 1.53 8.29 0.32
C GLN A 107 2.32 7.34 -0.60
N SER A 108 1.69 6.79 -1.65
CA SER A 108 2.42 5.91 -2.56
C SER A 108 3.55 6.63 -3.31
N SER A 109 3.38 7.90 -3.65
CA SER A 109 4.40 8.69 -4.33
C SER A 109 5.60 8.98 -3.42
N THR A 110 5.38 9.25 -2.13
CA THR A 110 6.49 9.40 -1.17
C THR A 110 7.29 8.12 -1.00
N ILE A 111 6.63 6.95 -0.94
CA ILE A 111 7.31 5.65 -0.89
C ILE A 111 8.05 5.38 -2.20
N GLY A 112 7.42 5.65 -3.36
CA GLY A 112 8.06 5.53 -4.66
C GLY A 112 9.30 6.43 -4.79
N ALA A 113 9.23 7.66 -4.28
CA ALA A 113 10.36 8.57 -4.21
C ALA A 113 11.48 8.04 -3.32
N CYS A 114 11.16 7.47 -2.15
CA CYS A 114 12.16 6.84 -1.28
C CYS A 114 12.90 5.70 -2.00
N VAL A 115 12.16 4.87 -2.72
CA VAL A 115 12.71 3.77 -3.54
C VAL A 115 13.60 4.32 -4.66
N ALA A 116 13.15 5.35 -5.38
CA ALA A 116 13.93 5.98 -6.46
C ALA A 116 15.23 6.61 -5.95
N ILE A 117 15.18 7.35 -4.84
CA ILE A 117 16.35 7.96 -4.20
C ILE A 117 17.34 6.87 -3.80
N THR A 118 16.86 5.83 -3.10
CA THR A 118 17.69 4.69 -2.68
C THR A 118 18.36 4.01 -3.87
N TRP A 119 17.61 3.82 -4.97
CA TRP A 119 18.11 3.20 -6.20
C TRP A 119 19.20 4.01 -6.89
N HIS A 120 19.08 5.35 -6.91
CA HIS A 120 19.97 6.23 -7.68
C HIS A 120 21.18 6.73 -6.87
N MET A 121 21.01 6.99 -5.58
CA MET A 121 22.06 7.57 -4.74
C MET A 121 23.09 6.54 -4.27
N ILE A 122 22.76 5.24 -4.33
CA ILE A 122 23.64 4.16 -3.86
C ILE A 122 23.93 3.23 -5.04
N PRO A 123 25.05 3.44 -5.77
CA PRO A 123 25.31 2.81 -7.07
C PRO A 123 25.85 1.38 -6.96
N ILE A 124 25.21 0.54 -6.15
CA ILE A 124 25.51 -0.90 -6.01
C ILE A 124 24.29 -1.75 -6.37
N GLN A 125 24.52 -2.95 -6.87
CA GLN A 125 23.46 -3.77 -7.45
C GLN A 125 22.51 -4.35 -6.39
N GLU A 126 23.05 -4.64 -5.22
CA GLU A 126 22.35 -5.14 -4.04
C GLU A 126 21.27 -4.16 -3.59
N THR A 127 21.55 -2.85 -3.68
CA THR A 127 20.59 -1.81 -3.32
C THR A 127 19.39 -1.79 -4.26
N ARG A 128 19.59 -2.09 -5.55
CA ARG A 128 18.49 -2.19 -6.53
C ARG A 128 17.57 -3.36 -6.18
N PHE A 129 18.14 -4.51 -5.81
CA PHE A 129 17.37 -5.65 -5.32
C PHE A 129 16.62 -5.33 -4.03
N PHE A 130 17.29 -4.70 -3.07
CA PHE A 130 16.67 -4.24 -1.84
C PHE A 130 15.49 -3.29 -2.10
N ALA A 131 15.68 -2.29 -2.97
CA ALA A 131 14.67 -1.31 -3.34
C ALA A 131 13.47 -1.97 -4.06
N ALA A 132 13.73 -2.94 -4.94
CA ALA A 132 12.70 -3.74 -5.60
C ALA A 132 11.88 -4.58 -4.61
N ILE A 133 12.54 -5.27 -3.68
CA ILE A 133 11.89 -6.05 -2.62
C ILE A 133 11.01 -5.14 -1.77
N PHE A 134 11.54 -3.99 -1.34
CA PHE A 134 10.81 -3.01 -0.56
C PHE A 134 9.54 -2.52 -1.29
N LEU A 135 9.66 -2.22 -2.59
CA LEU A 135 8.55 -1.79 -3.43
C LEU A 135 7.49 -2.89 -3.60
N ALA A 136 7.90 -4.15 -3.76
CA ALA A 136 6.98 -5.28 -3.83
C ALA A 136 6.25 -5.51 -2.50
N SER A 137 6.94 -5.42 -1.36
CA SER A 137 6.32 -5.50 -0.04
C SER A 137 5.30 -4.37 0.19
N ALA A 138 5.60 -3.14 -0.26
CA ALA A 138 4.64 -2.04 -0.25
C ALA A 138 3.41 -2.34 -1.13
N GLY A 139 3.62 -2.97 -2.29
CA GLY A 139 2.57 -3.45 -3.18
C GLY A 139 1.68 -4.52 -2.55
N ILE A 140 2.25 -5.53 -1.89
CA ILE A 140 1.50 -6.56 -1.17
C ILE A 140 0.62 -5.91 -0.09
N ASN A 141 1.20 -5.02 0.72
CA ASN A 141 0.46 -4.31 1.76
C ASN A 141 -0.69 -3.45 1.18
N ALA A 142 -0.48 -2.79 0.03
CA ALA A 142 -1.57 -2.08 -0.66
C ALA A 142 -2.65 -3.01 -1.20
N GLY A 143 -2.26 -4.18 -1.73
CA GLY A 143 -3.17 -5.18 -2.27
C GLY A 143 -4.06 -5.82 -1.20
N LEU A 144 -3.56 -6.02 0.03
CA LEU A 144 -4.39 -6.52 1.14
C LEU A 144 -5.57 -5.60 1.48
N ALA A 145 -5.45 -4.29 1.22
CA ALA A 145 -6.50 -3.32 1.47
C ALA A 145 -7.54 -3.21 0.32
N ARG A 146 -7.32 -3.96 -0.78
CA ARG A 146 -8.14 -3.90 -1.99
C ARG A 146 -9.57 -4.40 -1.81
N SER A 147 -9.82 -5.34 -0.89
CA SER A 147 -11.16 -5.83 -0.56
C SER A 147 -12.08 -4.72 -0.03
N MET A 148 -11.51 -3.73 0.68
CA MET A 148 -12.27 -2.64 1.29
C MET A 148 -12.37 -1.43 0.36
N CYS A 149 -11.29 -1.02 -0.29
CA CYS A 149 -11.27 0.15 -1.18
C CYS A 149 -10.44 -0.11 -2.45
N ARG A 150 -11.08 -0.72 -3.46
CA ARG A 150 -10.43 -1.05 -4.74
C ARG A 150 -9.76 0.15 -5.44
N PRO A 151 -10.39 1.33 -5.57
CA PRO A 151 -9.77 2.45 -6.27
C PRO A 151 -8.47 2.93 -5.61
N ALA A 152 -8.46 3.02 -4.28
CA ALA A 152 -7.29 3.46 -3.53
C ALA A 152 -6.15 2.44 -3.57
N ALA A 153 -6.47 1.14 -3.51
CA ALA A 153 -5.48 0.08 -3.65
C ALA A 153 -4.88 0.05 -5.06
N ASN A 154 -5.72 0.16 -6.09
CA ASN A 154 -5.28 0.19 -7.49
C ASN A 154 -4.37 1.39 -7.75
N LEU A 155 -4.68 2.59 -7.25
CA LEU A 155 -3.82 3.76 -7.39
C LEU A 155 -2.43 3.52 -6.81
N ARG A 156 -2.34 2.98 -5.59
CA ARG A 156 -1.04 2.67 -4.97
C ARG A 156 -0.25 1.65 -5.79
N LEU A 157 -0.91 0.57 -6.22
CA LEU A 157 -0.28 -0.45 -7.06
C LEU A 157 0.22 0.13 -8.38
N THR A 158 -0.57 1.00 -9.02
CA THR A 158 -0.16 1.69 -10.25
C THR A 158 1.07 2.55 -10.01
N VAL A 159 1.10 3.33 -8.93
CA VAL A 159 2.27 4.16 -8.59
C VAL A 159 3.50 3.29 -8.36
N TYR A 160 3.38 2.20 -7.58
CA TYR A 160 4.51 1.32 -7.32
C TYR A 160 5.02 0.61 -8.57
N LEU A 161 4.11 0.07 -9.40
CA LEU A 161 4.49 -0.54 -10.68
C LEU A 161 5.15 0.49 -11.59
N ALA A 162 4.57 1.69 -11.72
CA ALA A 162 5.14 2.76 -12.52
C ALA A 162 6.55 3.13 -12.03
N THR A 163 6.75 3.33 -10.73
CA THR A 163 8.08 3.59 -10.16
C THR A 163 9.06 2.48 -10.54
N GLY A 164 8.71 1.22 -10.30
CA GLY A 164 9.60 0.10 -10.58
C GLY A 164 9.96 -0.05 -12.06
N PHE A 165 8.96 0.05 -12.96
CA PHE A 165 9.19 -0.01 -14.39
C PHE A 165 10.01 1.18 -14.91
N THR A 166 9.76 2.39 -14.40
CA THR A 166 10.54 3.56 -14.78
C THR A 166 12.01 3.40 -14.38
N LEU A 167 12.28 2.97 -13.14
CA LEU A 167 13.66 2.75 -12.66
C LEU A 167 14.37 1.66 -13.48
N MET A 168 13.68 0.54 -13.76
CA MET A 168 14.25 -0.54 -14.56
C MET A 168 14.51 -0.12 -16.02
N ALA A 169 13.59 0.66 -16.62
CA ALA A 169 13.78 1.19 -17.97
C ALA A 169 14.95 2.19 -18.04
N MET A 170 15.17 2.98 -17.00
CA MET A 170 16.33 3.87 -16.89
C MET A 170 17.63 3.08 -16.83
N ASP A 171 17.71 2.03 -16.01
CA ASP A 171 18.89 1.17 -15.92
C ASP A 171 19.21 0.47 -17.25
N LEU A 172 18.19 -0.04 -17.96
CA LEU A 172 18.36 -0.69 -19.26
C LEU A 172 18.91 0.25 -20.34
N ARG A 173 18.56 1.54 -20.29
CA ARG A 173 19.08 2.55 -21.24
C ARG A 173 20.54 2.90 -21.02
N HIS A 174 21.06 2.69 -19.81
CA HIS A 174 22.46 2.96 -19.45
C HIS A 174 23.29 1.68 -19.34
N ALA A 175 22.77 0.54 -19.79
CA ALA A 175 23.46 -0.74 -19.69
C ALA A 175 24.51 -0.90 -20.81
N ASP A 176 25.78 -0.96 -20.43
CA ASP A 176 26.86 -1.37 -21.34
C ASP A 176 26.77 -2.88 -21.66
N LEU A 177 27.24 -3.27 -22.85
CA LEU A 177 27.23 -4.66 -23.36
C LEU A 177 27.85 -5.67 -22.38
N ALA A 178 28.88 -5.27 -21.63
CA ALA A 178 29.55 -6.12 -20.64
C ALA A 178 28.69 -6.42 -19.38
N ARG A 179 27.71 -5.56 -19.07
CA ARG A 179 26.85 -5.65 -17.88
C ARG A 179 25.44 -6.18 -18.18
N SER A 180 25.17 -6.47 -19.46
CA SER A 180 23.87 -6.91 -19.98
C SER A 180 23.33 -8.18 -19.29
N ARG A 181 24.22 -9.13 -18.91
CA ARG A 181 23.80 -10.37 -18.25
C ARG A 181 23.25 -10.12 -16.84
N ASP A 182 23.87 -9.22 -16.08
CA ASP A 182 23.49 -8.91 -14.70
C ASP A 182 22.15 -8.15 -14.65
N TYR A 183 21.92 -7.26 -15.62
CA TYR A 183 20.62 -6.61 -15.79
C TYR A 183 19.52 -7.58 -16.23
N GLY A 184 19.84 -8.60 -17.02
CA GLY A 184 18.90 -9.66 -17.40
C GLY A 184 18.39 -10.45 -16.21
N PHE A 185 19.29 -10.90 -15.33
CA PHE A 185 18.90 -11.58 -14.09
C PHE A 185 18.11 -10.68 -13.14
N PHE A 186 18.53 -9.43 -13.00
CA PHE A 186 17.79 -8.44 -12.21
C PHE A 186 16.36 -8.25 -12.74
N ALA A 187 16.19 -8.04 -14.05
CA ALA A 187 14.90 -7.85 -14.67
C ALA A 187 14.00 -9.09 -14.52
N ALA A 188 14.54 -10.29 -14.72
CA ALA A 188 13.82 -11.54 -14.51
C ALA A 188 13.38 -11.69 -13.03
N GLY A 189 14.28 -11.40 -12.09
CA GLY A 189 13.97 -11.41 -10.65
C GLY A 189 12.90 -10.38 -10.27
N PHE A 190 12.95 -9.19 -10.86
CA PHE A 190 11.95 -8.13 -10.66
C PHE A 190 10.56 -8.56 -11.16
N VAL A 191 10.49 -9.16 -12.36
CA VAL A 191 9.25 -9.72 -12.91
C VAL A 191 8.71 -10.85 -12.04
N LEU A 192 9.58 -11.75 -11.58
CA LEU A 192 9.19 -12.83 -10.67
C LEU A 192 8.64 -12.28 -9.34
N LEU A 193 9.27 -11.24 -8.80
CA LEU A 193 8.83 -10.58 -7.57
C LEU A 193 7.45 -9.94 -7.74
N ILE A 194 7.19 -9.26 -8.87
CA ILE A 194 5.86 -8.76 -9.22
C ILE A 194 4.86 -9.92 -9.31
N TYR A 195 5.22 -11.01 -9.98
CA TYR A 195 4.35 -12.18 -10.12
C TYR A 195 3.96 -12.75 -8.75
N VAL A 196 4.93 -12.98 -7.86
CA VAL A 196 4.69 -13.47 -6.50
C VAL A 196 3.81 -12.50 -5.71
N ALA A 197 4.09 -11.20 -5.76
CA ALA A 197 3.28 -10.19 -5.07
C ALA A 197 1.82 -10.21 -5.56
N LEU A 198 1.60 -10.24 -6.87
CA LEU A 198 0.25 -10.32 -7.45
C LEU A 198 -0.44 -11.64 -7.11
N HIS A 199 0.30 -12.75 -7.07
CA HIS A 199 -0.24 -14.05 -6.69
C HIS A 199 -0.72 -14.07 -5.23
N LEU A 200 0.09 -13.55 -4.31
CA LEU A 200 -0.28 -13.41 -2.89
C LEU A 200 -1.51 -12.52 -2.71
N ILE A 201 -1.57 -11.38 -3.41
CA ILE A 201 -2.74 -10.48 -3.36
C ILE A 201 -4.00 -11.25 -3.80
N ARG A 202 -3.95 -11.94 -4.94
CA ARG A 202 -5.08 -12.74 -5.45
C ARG A 202 -5.49 -13.86 -4.51
N MET A 203 -4.53 -14.54 -3.89
CA MET A 203 -4.80 -15.60 -2.91
C MET A 203 -5.54 -15.04 -1.69
N THR A 204 -5.12 -13.89 -1.19
CA THR A 204 -5.78 -13.24 -0.06
C THR A 204 -7.18 -12.74 -0.41
N GLU A 205 -7.40 -12.21 -1.61
CA GLU A 205 -8.73 -11.82 -2.08
C GLU A 205 -9.71 -13.00 -2.12
N ARG A 206 -9.26 -14.18 -2.60
CA ARG A 206 -10.09 -15.40 -2.63
C ARG A 206 -10.47 -15.88 -1.23
N ASN A 207 -9.54 -15.85 -0.29
CA ASN A 207 -9.81 -16.28 1.09
C ASN A 207 -10.83 -15.37 1.81
N TYR A 208 -10.90 -14.09 1.44
CA TYR A 208 -11.91 -13.17 1.97
C TYR A 208 -13.31 -13.37 1.37
N GLN A 209 -13.45 -14.03 0.22
CA GLN A 209 -14.77 -14.32 -0.39
C GLN A 209 -15.45 -15.56 0.20
N HIS A 210 -14.73 -16.38 0.97
CA HIS A 210 -15.22 -17.61 1.58
C HIS A 210 -15.43 -17.52 3.11
N ARG A 211 -15.38 -16.30 3.68
CA ARG A 211 -15.70 -16.00 5.07
C ARG A 211 -16.89 -15.05 5.12
#